data_AF-A0A1E5QQG5-F1
#
_entry.id   AF-A0A1E5QQG5-F1
#
_cell.length_a   1.000
_cell.length_b   1.000
_cell.length_c   1.000
_cell.angle_alpha   90.00
_cell.angle_beta   90.00
_cell.angle_gamma   90.00
#
_symmetry.space_group_name_H-M   'P 1'
#
loop_
_entity.id
_entity.type
_entity.pdbx_description
1 polymer ?
#
loop_
_entity_poly.entity_id
_entity_poly.type
_entity_poly.pdbx_seq_one_letter_code
_entity_poly.pdbx_strand_id
1 'polypeptide(L)'
;MSQPKPQIAINLPPEYELKLLTALAYFLGRNISAQALACLSMYLRQSEPRIMAQLRYYAHQASKNQERPISEYELLDWIYESPERVDELLQQAGKVHHPSEIQDVFEPNIFSDESID
;
A
#
# COMPACT_ATOMS: atom_id res chain seq x y z
N MET A 1 7.99 -10.13 21.03
CA MET A 1 7.57 -8.73 21.21
C MET A 1 6.81 -8.36 19.94
N SER A 2 5.51 -8.02 20.01
CA SER A 2 4.77 -7.61 18.82
C SER A 2 5.30 -6.28 18.32
N GLN A 3 5.68 -6.20 17.05
CA GLN A 3 5.96 -4.93 16.39
C GLN A 3 4.75 -4.00 16.54
N PRO A 4 4.95 -2.68 16.69
CA PRO A 4 3.83 -1.74 16.73
C PRO A 4 3.02 -1.90 15.44
N LYS A 5 1.69 -2.00 15.57
CA LYS A 5 0.80 -2.07 14.41
C LYS A 5 1.07 -0.86 13.50
N PRO A 6 1.16 -1.04 12.18
CA PRO A 6 1.36 0.08 11.28
C PRO A 6 0.26 1.12 11.49
N GLN A 7 0.66 2.35 11.83
CA GLN A 7 -0.25 3.48 11.94
C GLN A 7 -0.32 4.15 10.58
N ILE A 8 -1.51 4.16 9.99
CA ILE A 8 -1.74 4.82 8.71
C ILE A 8 -2.15 6.27 9.02
N ALA A 9 -1.27 7.22 8.70
CA ALA A 9 -1.61 8.62 8.55
C ALA A 9 -1.88 8.86 7.06
N ILE A 10 -3.12 9.25 6.72
CA ILE A 10 -3.50 9.53 5.33
C ILE A 10 -3.47 11.05 5.15
N ASN A 11 -2.68 11.51 4.18
CA ASN A 11 -2.71 12.91 3.75
C ASN A 11 -4.11 13.30 3.26
N LEU A 12 -4.44 14.58 3.36
CA LEU A 12 -5.71 15.07 2.84
C LEU A 12 -5.76 14.81 1.32
N PRO A 13 -6.82 14.16 0.79
CA PRO A 13 -6.93 13.99 -0.65
C PRO A 13 -7.12 15.35 -1.34
N PRO A 14 -6.92 15.44 -2.67
CA PRO A 14 -7.17 16.67 -3.40
C PRO A 14 -8.63 17.14 -3.25
N GLU A 15 -8.86 18.43 -3.52
CA GLU A 15 -10.11 19.11 -3.15
C GLU A 15 -11.36 18.42 -3.73
N TYR A 16 -11.29 17.94 -4.97
CA TYR A 16 -12.41 17.29 -5.63
C TYR A 16 -12.78 15.97 -4.94
N GLU A 17 -11.81 15.11 -4.67
CA GLU A 17 -11.97 13.86 -3.96
C GLU A 17 -12.48 14.09 -2.53
N LEU A 18 -12.01 15.14 -1.86
CA LEU A 18 -12.50 15.51 -0.53
C LEU A 18 -13.98 15.93 -0.55
N LYS A 19 -14.41 16.68 -1.58
CA LYS A 19 -15.83 17.02 -1.78
C LYS A 19 -16.68 15.77 -1.99
N LEU A 20 -16.23 14.84 -2.84
CA LEU A 20 -16.93 13.57 -3.08
C LEU A 20 -17.03 12.72 -1.80
N LEU A 21 -15.93 12.58 -1.05
CA LEU A 21 -15.90 11.86 0.23
C LEU A 21 -16.86 12.48 1.24
N THR A 22 -16.87 13.81 1.35
CA THR A 22 -17.74 14.56 2.26
C THR A 22 -19.21 14.36 1.89
N ALA A 23 -19.57 14.47 0.61
CA ALA A 23 -20.92 14.25 0.13
C ALA A 23 -21.39 12.81 0.42
N LEU A 24 -20.55 11.81 0.14
CA LEU A 24 -20.87 10.41 0.39
C LEU A 24 -21.04 10.12 1.89
N ALA A 25 -20.17 10.68 2.74
CA ALA A 25 -20.28 10.57 4.19
C ALA A 25 -21.60 11.18 4.70
N TYR A 26 -21.99 12.34 4.18
CA TYR A 26 -23.26 12.99 4.50
C TYR A 26 -24.46 12.11 4.14
N PHE A 27 -24.54 11.61 2.89
CA PHE A 27 -25.67 10.77 2.46
C PHE A 27 -25.79 9.46 3.23
N LEU A 28 -24.69 8.93 3.77
CA LEU A 28 -24.66 7.69 4.54
C LEU A 28 -24.73 7.91 6.06
N GLY A 29 -24.80 9.16 6.53
CA GLY A 29 -24.85 9.49 7.96
C GLY A 29 -23.58 9.06 8.72
N ARG A 30 -22.41 9.12 8.07
CA ARG A 30 -21.13 8.67 8.64
C ARG A 30 -20.19 9.82 8.91
N ASN A 31 -19.30 9.64 9.89
CA ASN A 31 -18.14 10.50 10.04
C ASN A 31 -17.22 10.33 8.81
N ILE A 32 -16.64 11.43 8.31
CA ILE A 32 -15.74 11.46 7.15
C ILE A 32 -14.60 10.46 7.29
N SER A 33 -13.92 10.37 8.43
CA SER A 33 -12.81 9.43 8.66
C SER A 33 -13.27 7.97 8.59
N ALA A 34 -14.45 7.67 9.12
CA ALA A 34 -15.03 6.32 9.03
C ALA A 34 -15.39 5.97 7.58
N GLN A 35 -15.90 6.94 6.82
CA GLN A 35 -16.20 6.74 5.41
C GLN A 35 -14.93 6.60 4.56
N ALA A 36 -13.87 7.36 4.86
CA ALA A 36 -12.57 7.22 4.21
C ALA A 36 -12.01 5.80 4.40
N LEU A 37 -12.05 5.28 5.63
CA LEU A 37 -11.65 3.89 5.92
C LEU A 37 -12.52 2.88 5.16
N ALA A 38 -13.83 3.12 5.06
CA ALA A 38 -14.73 2.25 4.29
C ALA A 38 -14.38 2.25 2.79
N CYS A 39 -14.12 3.42 2.20
CA CYS A 39 -13.69 3.56 0.81
C CYS A 39 -12.35 2.84 0.55
N LEU A 40 -11.35 3.03 1.43
CA LEU A 40 -10.07 2.33 1.33
C LEU A 40 -10.24 0.81 1.42
N SER A 41 -11.01 0.35 2.41
CA SER A 41 -11.30 -1.08 2.60
C SER A 41 -12.00 -1.68 1.39
N MET A 42 -12.94 -0.96 0.78
CA MET A 42 -13.64 -1.38 -0.43
C MET A 42 -12.67 -1.49 -1.60
N TYR A 43 -11.82 -0.48 -1.81
CA TYR A 43 -10.83 -0.48 -2.89
C TYR A 43 -9.83 -1.63 -2.76
N LEU A 44 -9.35 -1.90 -1.54
CA LEU A 44 -8.46 -3.03 -1.27
C LEU A 44 -9.11 -4.38 -1.62
N ARG A 45 -10.38 -4.57 -1.25
CA ARG A 45 -11.13 -5.80 -1.61
C ARG A 45 -11.33 -5.93 -3.11
N GLN A 46 -11.64 -4.83 -3.79
CA GLN A 46 -11.78 -4.83 -5.26
C GLN A 46 -10.45 -5.13 -5.95
N SER A 47 -9.34 -4.69 -5.36
CA SER A 47 -7.98 -4.90 -5.88
C SER A 47 -7.36 -6.25 -5.47
N GLU A 48 -8.02 -7.02 -4.59
CA GLU A 48 -7.49 -8.26 -4.02
C GLU A 48 -6.97 -9.24 -5.08
N PRO A 49 -7.67 -9.51 -6.20
CA PRO A 49 -7.19 -10.50 -7.16
C PRO A 49 -5.85 -10.12 -7.79
N ARG A 50 -5.64 -8.82 -8.02
CA ARG A 50 -4.37 -8.27 -8.55
C ARG A 50 -3.26 -8.35 -7.51
N ILE A 51 -3.55 -7.99 -6.26
CA ILE A 51 -2.60 -8.04 -5.15
C ILE A 51 -2.15 -9.49 -4.92
N MET A 52 -3.11 -10.42 -4.81
CA MET A 52 -2.80 -11.84 -4.60
C MET A 52 -2.09 -12.48 -5.79
N ALA A 53 -2.31 -12.01 -7.02
CA ALA A 53 -1.54 -12.48 -8.18
C ALA A 53 -0.05 -12.12 -8.08
N GLN A 54 0.26 -10.91 -7.62
CA GLN A 54 1.64 -10.50 -7.37
C GLN A 54 2.25 -11.30 -6.22
N LEU A 55 1.51 -11.50 -5.13
CA LEU A 55 1.95 -12.32 -4.01
C LEU A 55 2.26 -13.75 -4.44
N ARG A 56 1.40 -14.38 -5.24
CA ARG A 56 1.66 -15.72 -5.80
C ARG A 56 2.93 -15.78 -6.62
N TYR A 57 3.15 -14.78 -7.50
CA TYR A 57 4.35 -14.71 -8.31
C TYR A 57 5.60 -14.64 -7.41
N TYR A 58 5.63 -13.72 -6.45
CA TYR A 58 6.79 -13.51 -5.59
C TYR A 58 7.01 -14.64 -4.59
N ALA A 59 5.94 -15.26 -4.08
CA ALA A 59 6.04 -16.45 -3.24
C ALA A 59 6.67 -17.61 -4.02
N HIS A 60 6.30 -17.81 -5.28
CA HIS A 60 6.93 -18.80 -6.16
C HIS A 60 8.41 -18.48 -6.42
N GLN A 61 8.78 -17.21 -6.63
CA GLN A 61 10.20 -16.83 -6.79
C GLN A 61 11.00 -17.09 -5.51
N ALA A 62 10.50 -16.67 -4.36
CA ALA A 62 11.15 -16.87 -3.06
C ALA A 62 11.32 -18.35 -2.72
N SER A 63 10.35 -19.18 -3.10
CA SER A 63 10.37 -20.63 -2.86
C SER A 63 11.54 -21.36 -3.53
N LYS A 64 12.13 -20.80 -4.60
CA LYS A 64 13.25 -21.44 -5.31
C LYS A 64 14.51 -21.59 -4.45
N ASN A 65 14.66 -20.73 -3.45
CA ASN A 65 15.84 -20.67 -2.57
C ASN A 65 15.53 -21.18 -1.15
N GLN A 66 14.39 -21.83 -0.95
CA GLN A 66 13.91 -22.28 0.35
C GLN A 66 13.76 -23.80 0.38
N GLU A 67 13.90 -24.41 1.56
CA GLU A 67 13.71 -25.85 1.75
C GLU A 67 12.26 -26.28 1.52
N ARG A 68 11.31 -25.36 1.72
CA ARG A 68 9.89 -25.57 1.46
C ARG A 68 9.29 -24.42 0.64
N PRO A 69 8.24 -24.70 -0.16
CA PRO A 69 7.46 -23.65 -0.79
C PRO A 69 6.83 -22.70 0.24
N ILE A 70 6.83 -21.42 -0.12
CA ILE A 70 6.14 -20.34 0.57
C ILE A 70 4.79 -20.13 -0.14
N SER A 71 3.71 -20.01 0.62
CA SER A 71 2.39 -19.66 0.07
C SER A 71 2.22 -18.15 -0.07
N GLU A 72 1.30 -17.71 -0.92
CA GLU A 72 0.96 -16.30 -1.07
C GLU A 72 0.42 -15.66 0.22
N TYR A 73 -0.26 -16.44 1.06
CA TYR A 73 -0.79 -15.98 2.35
C TYR A 73 0.32 -15.85 3.39
N GLU A 74 1.25 -16.80 3.41
CA GLU A 74 2.43 -16.71 4.27
C GLU A 74 3.29 -15.49 3.91
N LEU A 75 3.47 -15.23 2.61
CA LEU A 75 4.16 -14.03 2.16
C LEU A 75 3.39 -12.74 2.52
N LEU A 76 2.06 -12.74 2.40
CA LEU A 76 1.22 -11.61 2.82
C LEU A 76 1.40 -11.30 4.31
N ASP A 77 1.35 -12.33 5.16
CA ASP A 77 1.53 -12.19 6.60
C ASP A 77 2.94 -11.67 6.92
N TRP A 78 3.97 -12.20 6.26
CA TRP A 78 5.36 -11.72 6.45
C TRP A 78 5.54 -10.27 6.02
N ILE A 79 4.91 -9.83 4.92
CA ILE A 79 4.94 -8.43 4.49
C ILE A 79 4.28 -7.55 5.56
N TYR A 80 3.17 -7.99 6.15
CA TYR A 80 2.48 -7.24 7.20
C TYR A 80 3.29 -7.17 8.51
N GLU A 81 3.98 -8.25 8.88
CA GLU A 81 4.73 -8.34 10.14
C GLU A 81 6.15 -7.75 10.05
N SER A 82 6.83 -7.93 8.92
CA SER A 82 8.24 -7.54 8.73
C SER A 82 8.59 -7.35 7.24
N PRO A 83 8.24 -6.18 6.65
CA PRO A 83 8.58 -5.85 5.27
C PRO A 83 10.09 -5.94 4.97
N GLU A 84 10.93 -5.51 5.92
CA GLU A 84 12.40 -5.51 5.82
C GLU A 84 12.93 -6.92 5.52
N ARG A 85 12.38 -7.94 6.19
CA ARG A 85 12.78 -9.34 6.01
C ARG A 85 12.36 -9.87 4.64
N VAL A 86 11.21 -9.41 4.15
CA VAL A 86 10.72 -9.78 2.82
C VAL A 86 11.57 -9.13 1.73
N ASP A 87 12.07 -7.92 1.97
CA ASP A 87 13.01 -7.26 1.06
C ASP A 87 14.29 -8.06 0.86
N GLU A 88 14.89 -8.59 1.94
CA GLU A 88 16.04 -9.48 1.86
C GLU A 88 15.72 -10.77 1.09
N LEU A 89 14.56 -11.37 1.34
CA LEU A 89 14.10 -12.58 0.67
C LEU A 89 13.89 -12.38 -0.84
N LEU A 90 13.40 -11.19 -1.23
CA LEU A 90 13.03 -10.87 -2.61
C LEU A 90 14.10 -10.09 -3.37
N GLN A 91 15.25 -9.76 -2.77
CA GLN A 91 16.36 -9.04 -3.44
C GLN A 91 16.76 -9.68 -4.78
N GLN A 92 16.68 -11.01 -4.89
CA GLN A 92 17.04 -11.75 -6.10
C GLN A 92 15.90 -11.89 -7.11
N ALA A 93 14.66 -11.63 -6.71
CA ALA A 93 13.47 -11.76 -7.57
C ALA A 93 13.22 -10.51 -8.44
N GLY A 94 13.96 -9.42 -8.20
CA GLY A 94 13.74 -8.11 -8.80
C GLY A 94 12.49 -7.45 -8.23
N LYS A 95 12.66 -6.31 -7.53
CA LYS A 95 11.51 -5.48 -7.12
C LYS A 95 10.86 -4.87 -8.37
N VAL A 96 9.53 -4.73 -8.37
CA VAL A 96 8.83 -3.96 -9.44
C VAL A 96 9.25 -2.49 -9.36
N HIS A 97 9.51 -1.97 -8.15
CA HIS A 97 9.96 -0.60 -7.91
C HIS A 97 10.83 -0.52 -6.65
N HIS A 98 11.93 0.24 -6.71
CA HIS A 98 12.63 0.64 -5.49
C HIS A 98 11.89 1.81 -4.82
N PRO A 99 11.78 1.85 -3.48
CA PRO A 99 11.15 2.96 -2.78
C PRO A 99 11.75 4.33 -3.12
N SER A 100 13.04 4.37 -3.51
CA SER A 100 13.76 5.57 -3.95
C SER A 100 13.48 6.00 -5.40
N GLU A 101 12.75 5.21 -6.19
CA GLU A 101 12.55 5.44 -7.62
C GLU A 101 11.15 5.97 -7.98
N ILE A 102 10.19 5.96 -7.05
CA ILE A 102 8.85 6.51 -7.28
C ILE A 102 8.73 7.81 -6.51
N GLN A 103 8.67 8.93 -7.24
CA GLN A 103 8.09 10.16 -6.70
C GLN A 103 6.59 9.88 -6.48
N ASP A 104 6.14 9.85 -5.22
CA ASP A 104 4.74 9.62 -4.90
C ASP A 104 3.90 10.73 -5.54
N VAL A 105 2.95 10.34 -6.40
CA VAL A 105 2.10 11.27 -7.15
C VAL A 105 1.20 12.09 -6.21
N PHE A 106 1.02 11.64 -4.97
CA PHE A 106 0.27 12.33 -3.92
C PHE A 106 1.17 13.07 -2.93
N GLU A 107 2.49 12.98 -3.05
CA GLU A 107 3.40 13.86 -2.31
C GLU A 107 3.52 15.21 -3.00
N PRO A 108 3.38 16.33 -2.27
CA PRO A 108 3.58 17.65 -2.84
C PRO A 108 5.03 17.79 -3.30
N ASN A 109 5.22 18.19 -4.56
CA ASN A 109 6.54 18.44 -5.14
C ASN A 109 7.14 19.67 -4.45
N ILE A 110 8.00 19.48 -3.44
CA ILE A 110 8.57 20.56 -2.61
C ILE A 110 9.56 21.45 -3.41
N PHE A 111 9.75 21.20 -4.71
CA PHE A 111 10.74 21.90 -5.55
C PHE A 111 10.16 22.67 -6.76
N SER A 112 8.86 22.90 -6.84
CA SER A 112 8.29 23.71 -7.95
C SER A 112 7.91 25.13 -7.54
N ASP A 113 8.75 25.80 -6.74
CA ASP A 113 8.65 27.25 -6.54
C ASP A 113 10.02 27.88 -6.19
N GLU A 114 11.06 27.59 -6.97
CA GLU A 114 12.15 28.56 -7.16
C GLU A 114 11.89 29.31 -8.48
N SER A 115 11.25 30.48 -8.32
CA SER A 115 11.46 31.71 -9.09
C SER A 115 12.24 31.57 -10.40
N ILE A 116 11.54 31.77 -11.51
CA ILE A 116 12.14 32.39 -12.69
C ILE A 116 11.44 33.75 -12.85
N ASP A 117 12.26 34.79 -12.80
CA ASP A 117 11.94 36.22 -12.86
C ASP A 117 10.92 36.64 -13.94
#